data_AF-A0A2M7V415-F1
#
_entry.id   AF-A0A2M7V415-F1
#
_cell.length_a   1.000
_cell.length_b   1.000
_cell.length_c   1.000
_cell.angle_alpha   90.00
_cell.angle_beta   90.00
_cell.angle_gamma   90.00
#
_symmetry.space_group_name_H-M   'P 1'
#
loop_
_entity.id
_entity.type
_entity.pdbx_description
1 polymer ?
#
loop_
_entity_poly.entity_id
_entity_poly.type
_entity_poly.pdbx_seq_one_letter_code
_entity_poly.pdbx_strand_id
1 'polypeptide(L)' 'KLYENTTGNVGMTKGGTGDVLAGIIGALAATNDNLTAALAGTYLNGVAGDTLYENVGTFYNAEDLVGAVGEVWKDAFYE' A
#
# COMPACT_ATOMS: atom_id res chain seq x y z
N LYS A 1 -11.64 17.47 7.26
CA LYS A 1 -10.33 17.36 7.92
C LYS A 1 -9.31 16.95 6.87
N LEU A 2 -8.10 17.50 6.91
CA LEU A 2 -6.99 17.04 6.08
C LEU A 2 -6.28 15.90 6.83
N TYR A 3 -5.85 14.88 6.10
CA TYR A 3 -5.02 13.79 6.62
C TYR A 3 -3.77 13.68 5.74
N GLU A 4 -2.65 13.34 6.35
CA GLU A 4 -1.36 13.22 5.68
C GLU A 4 -0.83 11.80 5.89
N ASN A 5 -0.32 11.21 4.81
CA ASN A 5 0.36 9.92 4.85
C ASN A 5 1.87 10.16 4.76
N THR A 6 2.63 9.58 5.68
CA THR A 6 4.09 9.74 5.77
C THR A 6 4.87 8.54 5.22
N THR A 7 4.18 7.59 4.60
CA THR A 7 4.78 6.38 3.99
C THR A 7 4.80 6.46 2.48
N GLY A 8 5.67 5.67 1.86
CA GLY A 8 5.89 5.61 0.42
C GLY A 8 7.17 6.30 -0.02
N ASN A 9 7.62 5.94 -1.22
CA ASN A 9 8.92 6.36 -1.76
C ASN A 9 8.88 6.57 -3.28
N VAL A 10 9.99 7.09 -3.81
CA VAL A 10 10.15 7.42 -5.23
C VAL A 10 9.98 6.21 -6.17
N GLY A 11 10.23 4.99 -5.69
CA GLY A 11 10.05 3.75 -6.45
C GLY A 11 8.60 3.47 -6.85
N MET A 12 7.64 4.06 -6.13
CA MET A 12 6.21 3.91 -6.41
C MET A 12 5.73 4.79 -7.58
N THR A 13 6.60 5.63 -8.15
CA THR A 13 6.30 6.49 -9.30
C THR A 13 6.34 5.68 -10.59
N LYS A 14 5.41 4.74 -10.74
CA LYS A 14 5.28 3.81 -11.87
C LYS A 14 3.83 3.60 -12.25
N GLY A 15 3.59 3.22 -13.50
CA GLY A 15 2.25 2.82 -13.94
C GLY A 15 1.75 1.62 -13.12
N GLY A 16 0.48 1.66 -12.71
CA GLY A 16 -0.17 0.58 -11.97
C GLY A 16 -0.16 0.73 -10.44
N THR A 17 0.71 1.55 -9.84
CA THR A 17 0.73 1.72 -8.38
C THR A 17 -0.53 2.38 -7.83
N GLY A 18 -1.15 3.26 -8.61
CA GLY A 18 -2.47 3.83 -8.31
C GLY A 18 -3.61 2.80 -8.37
N ASP A 19 -3.53 1.83 -9.28
CA ASP A 19 -4.53 0.75 -9.39
C ASP A 19 -4.44 -0.19 -8.18
N VAL A 20 -3.22 -0.48 -7.72
CA VAL A 20 -2.98 -1.22 -6.46
C VAL A 20 -3.60 -0.48 -5.28
N LEU A 21 -3.33 0.82 -5.13
CA LEU A 21 -3.93 1.64 -4.07
C LEU A 21 -5.48 1.63 -4.12
N ALA A 22 -6.06 1.80 -5.30
CA ALA A 22 -7.51 1.78 -5.49
C ALA A 22 -8.11 0.41 -5.10
N GLY A 23 -7.45 -0.69 -5.48
CA GLY A 23 -7.83 -2.05 -5.11
C GLY A 23 -7.81 -2.28 -3.60
N ILE A 24 -6.75 -1.85 -2.93
CA ILE A 24 -6.62 -1.96 -1.46
C ILE A 24 -7.74 -1.20 -0.76
N ILE A 25 -7.95 0.07 -1.10
CA ILE A 25 -8.99 0.89 -0.48
C ILE A 25 -10.37 0.30 -0.76
N GLY A 26 -10.62 -0.14 -2.00
CA GLY A 26 -11.89 -0.80 -2.38
C GLY A 26 -12.16 -2.06 -1.57
N ALA A 27 -11.15 -2.91 -1.36
CA ALA A 27 -11.26 -4.11 -0.55
C ALA A 27 -11.55 -3.78 0.93
N LEU A 28 -10.83 -2.81 1.51
CA LEU A 28 -11.05 -2.40 2.90
C LEU A 28 -12.41 -1.73 3.11
N ALA A 29 -12.89 -0.96 2.13
CA ALA A 29 -14.19 -0.29 2.18
C ALA A 29 -15.37 -1.28 2.14
N ALA A 30 -15.15 -2.53 1.72
CA ALA A 30 -16.19 -3.56 1.72
C ALA A 30 -16.64 -3.95 3.15
N THR A 31 -15.80 -3.73 4.16
CA THR A 31 -16.06 -4.13 5.56
C THR A 31 -15.86 -3.01 6.57
N ASN A 32 -15.39 -1.82 6.15
CA ASN A 32 -15.08 -0.68 7.02
C ASN A 32 -15.72 0.61 6.50
N ASP A 33 -15.75 1.66 7.33
CA ASP A 33 -16.16 2.98 6.86
C ASP A 33 -15.15 3.56 5.86
N ASN A 34 -15.64 4.40 4.94
CA ASN A 34 -14.84 4.92 3.83
C ASN A 34 -13.60 5.70 4.28
N LEU A 35 -13.67 6.42 5.41
CA LEU A 35 -12.54 7.20 5.89
C LEU A 35 -11.45 6.27 6.44
N THR A 36 -11.84 5.32 7.29
CA THR A 36 -10.91 4.30 7.81
C THR A 36 -10.27 3.50 6.69
N ALA A 37 -11.06 3.05 5.71
CA ALA A 37 -10.56 2.32 4.54
C ALA A 37 -9.54 3.14 3.72
N ALA A 38 -9.83 4.42 3.48
CA ALA A 38 -8.92 5.30 2.76
C ALA A 38 -7.60 5.53 3.51
N LEU A 39 -7.67 5.79 4.82
CA LEU A 39 -6.49 6.03 5.66
C LEU A 39 -5.63 4.77 5.79
N ALA A 40 -6.23 3.64 6.15
CA ALA A 40 -5.53 2.36 6.30
C ALA A 40 -4.96 1.87 4.97
N GLY A 41 -5.74 1.94 3.88
CA GLY A 41 -5.29 1.49 2.57
C GLY A 41 -4.14 2.32 2.00
N THR A 42 -4.18 3.63 2.19
CA THR A 42 -3.07 4.53 1.79
C THR A 42 -1.80 4.22 2.59
N TYR A 43 -1.93 4.05 3.91
CA TYR A 43 -0.80 3.72 4.78
C TYR A 43 -0.17 2.37 4.41
N LEU A 44 -1.00 1.32 4.26
CA LEU A 44 -0.57 -0.03 3.89
C LEU A 44 0.16 -0.05 2.54
N ASN A 45 -0.38 0.63 1.53
CA ASN A 45 0.26 0.74 0.21
C ASN A 45 1.64 1.40 0.30
N GLY A 46 1.79 2.46 1.09
CA GLY A 46 3.07 3.13 1.29
C GLY A 46 4.09 2.26 2.03
N VAL A 47 3.67 1.58 3.11
CA VAL A 47 4.55 0.64 3.85
C VAL A 47 5.03 -0.49 2.94
N ALA A 48 4.15 -1.09 2.14
CA ALA A 48 4.54 -2.12 1.18
C ALA A 48 5.57 -1.61 0.16
N GLY A 49 5.37 -0.38 -0.33
CA GLY A 49 6.34 0.28 -1.21
C GLY A 49 7.69 0.52 -0.53
N ASP A 50 7.69 0.95 0.74
CA ASP A 50 8.90 1.22 1.51
C ASP A 50 9.68 -0.07 1.78
N THR A 51 9.00 -1.14 2.18
CA THR A 51 9.59 -2.48 2.33
C THR A 51 10.22 -2.97 1.03
N LEU A 52 9.57 -2.78 -0.11
CA LEU A 52 10.18 -3.12 -1.41
C LEU A 52 11.41 -2.27 -1.71
N TYR A 53 11.34 -0.97 -1.41
CA TYR A 53 12.43 -0.06 -1.65
C TYR A 53 13.69 -0.41 -0.83
N GLU A 54 13.52 -0.86 0.41
CA GLU A 54 14.63 -1.35 1.23
C GLU A 54 15.30 -2.59 0.62
N ASN A 55 14.53 -3.46 -0.02
CA ASN A 55 15.02 -4.72 -0.58
C ASN A 55 15.65 -4.57 -1.98
N VAL A 56 15.03 -3.78 -2.86
CA VAL A 56 15.41 -3.70 -4.29
C VAL A 56 15.55 -2.26 -4.82
N GLY A 57 15.50 -1.26 -3.96
CA GLY A 57 15.52 0.15 -4.36
C GLY A 57 14.33 0.50 -5.25
N THR A 58 14.56 1.23 -6.35
CA THR A 58 13.50 1.56 -7.31
C THR A 58 13.19 0.44 -8.31
N PHE A 59 13.73 -0.77 -8.15
CA PHE A 59 13.63 -1.85 -9.13
C PHE A 59 12.48 -2.85 -8.85
N TYR A 60 11.27 -2.32 -8.60
CA TYR A 60 10.04 -3.11 -8.48
C TYR A 60 8.91 -2.52 -9.31
N ASN A 61 7.88 -3.29 -9.68
CA ASN A 61 6.72 -2.83 -10.42
C ASN A 61 5.42 -2.95 -9.59
N ALA A 62 4.25 -2.70 -10.20
CA ALA A 62 2.96 -2.77 -9.50
C ALA A 62 2.57 -4.19 -9.05
N GLU A 63 3.02 -5.22 -9.77
CA GLU A 63 2.81 -6.63 -9.41
C GLU A 63 3.65 -7.01 -8.18
N ASP A 64 4.90 -6.55 -8.13
CA ASP A 64 5.73 -6.70 -6.94
C ASP A 64 5.09 -5.98 -5.74
N LEU A 65 4.55 -4.78 -5.96
CA LEU A 65 3.88 -3.97 -4.93
C LEU A 65 2.66 -4.69 -4.34
N VAL A 66 1.78 -5.25 -5.18
CA VAL A 66 0.61 -5.98 -4.67
C VAL A 66 1.01 -7.25 -3.91
N GLY A 67 2.10 -7.92 -4.32
CA GLY A 67 2.69 -9.03 -3.55
C GLY A 67 3.16 -8.58 -2.17
N ALA A 68 3.92 -7.48 -2.11
CA ALA A 68 4.41 -6.92 -0.85
C ALA A 68 3.29 -6.47 0.10
N VAL A 69 2.16 -5.98 -0.43
CA VAL A 69 0.98 -5.64 0.37
C VAL A 69 0.47 -6.87 1.14
N GLY A 70 0.44 -8.04 0.49
CA GLY A 70 0.03 -9.30 1.12
C GLY A 70 0.98 -9.73 2.24
N GLU A 71 2.29 -9.64 2.01
CA GLU A 71 3.30 -9.97 3.03
C GLU A 71 3.25 -9.02 4.23
N VAL A 72 3.21 -7.70 3.98
CA VAL A 72 3.10 -6.70 5.06
C VAL A 72 1.82 -6.89 5.86
N TRP A 73 0.70 -7.20 5.19
CA TRP A 73 -0.56 -7.49 5.89
C TRP A 73 -0.43 -8.71 6.79
N LYS A 74 0.18 -9.78 6.28
CA LYS A 74 0.37 -11.01 7.04
C LYS A 74 1.25 -10.76 8.26
N ASP A 75 2.41 -10.14 8.10
CA ASP A 75 3.36 -9.88 9.19
C ASP A 75 2.77 -8.96 10.26
N ALA A 76 1.90 -8.01 9.88
CA ALA A 76 1.32 -7.05 10.79
C ALA A 76 0.02 -7.54 11.48
N PHE A 77 -0.73 -8.48 10.87
CA PHE A 77 -2.11 -8.78 11.29
C PHE A 77 -2.48 -10.27 11.34
N TYR A 78 -1.61 -11.18 10.91
CA TYR A 78 -1.80 -12.62 11.03
C TYR A 78 -0.69 -13.24 11.89
N GLU A 79 -1.04 -13.66 13.11
CA GLU A 79 -0.29 -14.68 13.86
C GLU A 79 -0.58 -16.08 13.30
#